data_AF-A0A450WMT0-F1
#
_entry.id   AF-A0A450WMT0-F1
#
_cell.length_a   1.000
_cell.length_b   1.000
_cell.length_c   1.000
_cell.angle_alpha   90.00
_cell.angle_beta   90.00
_cell.angle_gamma   90.00
#
_symmetry.space_group_name_H-M   'P 1'
#
loop_
_entity.id
_entity.type
_entity.pdbx_description
1 polymer ?
#
loop_
_entity_poly.entity_id
_entity_poly.type
_entity_poly.pdbx_seq_one_letter_code
_entity_poly.pdbx_strand_id
1 'polypeptide(L)'
;MPDRKHEPGSPGEWLSYAKSDLTLARTEGSPDIMPPMLCFHAQQAEKALKAVLLAGNTDFPNTHNLRILLDRIASRIEIPPEIEEATLLTDYAVPSNRLYQKYSGEPHGSVECGPTPPDFR
;
A
#
# COMPACT_ATOMS: atom_id res chain seq x y z
N MET A 1 7.36 -13.92 18.97
CA MET A 1 8.32 -12.79 19.02
C MET A 1 9.51 -13.12 18.13
N PRO A 2 10.07 -12.14 17.41
CA PRO A 2 11.38 -11.68 17.87
C PRO A 2 11.55 -10.16 17.88
N ASP A 3 12.24 -9.73 18.94
CA ASP A 3 12.98 -8.48 19.07
C ASP A 3 13.92 -8.29 17.85
N ARG A 4 13.73 -7.22 17.07
CA ARG A 4 14.72 -6.78 16.08
C ARG A 4 15.07 -5.33 16.37
N LYS A 5 16.17 -5.15 17.08
CA LYS A 5 16.81 -3.86 17.38
C LYS A 5 17.40 -3.25 16.10
N HIS A 6 16.53 -2.82 15.19
CA HIS A 6 16.92 -1.97 14.09
C HIS A 6 16.77 -0.52 14.56
N GLU A 7 17.75 0.31 14.27
CA GLU A 7 17.59 1.75 14.48
C GLU A 7 16.41 2.24 13.64
N PRO A 8 15.55 3.14 14.18
CA PRO A 8 14.43 3.70 13.44
C PRO A 8 14.90 4.30 12.12
N GLY A 9 14.25 3.92 11.01
CA GLY A 9 14.58 4.35 9.66
C GLY A 9 15.72 3.56 8.99
N SER A 10 16.35 2.60 9.66
CA SER A 10 17.42 1.80 9.06
C SER A 10 16.91 0.85 7.96
N PRO A 11 17.76 0.48 6.96
CA PRO A 11 17.38 -0.47 5.92
C PRO A 11 16.79 -1.78 6.45
N GLY A 12 17.30 -2.28 7.58
CA GLY A 12 16.82 -3.51 8.22
C GLY A 12 15.40 -3.39 8.78
N GLU A 13 15.03 -2.21 9.27
CA GLU A 13 13.66 -1.93 9.72
C GLU A 13 12.69 -1.89 8.53
N TRP A 14 13.05 -1.16 7.47
CA TRP A 14 12.26 -1.09 6.24
C TRP A 14 12.02 -2.48 5.63
N LEU A 15 13.06 -3.34 5.59
CA LEU A 15 12.92 -4.73 5.15
C LEU A 15 12.04 -5.56 6.09
N SER A 16 12.04 -5.27 7.39
CA SER A 16 11.18 -5.96 8.35
C SER A 16 9.70 -5.63 8.10
N TYR A 17 9.38 -4.36 7.84
CA TYR A 17 8.05 -3.95 7.42
C TYR A 17 7.65 -4.54 6.06
N ALA A 18 8.54 -4.49 5.06
CA ALA A 18 8.27 -5.07 3.75
C ALA A 18 7.95 -6.57 3.80
N LYS A 19 8.65 -7.33 4.68
CA LYS A 19 8.37 -8.76 4.92
C LYS A 19 6.99 -8.97 5.56
N SER A 20 6.59 -8.09 6.48
CA SER A 20 5.27 -8.14 7.10
C SER A 20 4.18 -7.90 6.05
N ASP A 21 4.34 -6.88 5.21
CA ASP A 21 3.40 -6.57 4.13
C ASP A 21 3.32 -7.72 3.10
N LEU A 22 4.45 -8.31 2.71
CA LEU A 22 4.46 -9.48 1.83
C LEU A 22 3.72 -10.69 2.43
N THR A 23 3.83 -10.88 3.75
CA THR A 23 3.10 -11.96 4.44
C THR A 23 1.59 -11.73 4.37
N LEU A 24 1.14 -10.48 4.53
CA LEU A 24 -0.26 -10.09 4.40
C LEU A 24 -0.75 -10.26 2.95
N ALA A 25 0.04 -9.82 1.97
CA ALA A 25 -0.30 -9.95 0.54
C ALA A 25 -0.44 -11.41 0.06
N ARG A 26 0.24 -12.34 0.74
CA ARG A 26 0.18 -13.79 0.46
C ARG A 26 -0.88 -14.53 1.28
N THR A 27 -1.67 -13.83 2.07
CA THR A 27 -2.73 -14.46 2.86
C THR A 27 -3.85 -14.90 1.93
N GLU A 28 -4.04 -16.21 1.82
CA GLU A 28 -5.10 -16.83 1.02
C GLU A 28 -6.19 -17.45 1.92
N GLY A 29 -7.39 -17.67 1.36
CA GLY A 29 -8.40 -18.52 1.99
C GLY A 29 -9.33 -17.85 3.01
N SER A 30 -9.22 -16.54 3.23
CA SER A 30 -10.21 -15.81 4.02
C SER A 30 -11.27 -15.19 3.10
N PRO A 31 -12.57 -15.53 3.27
CA PRO A 31 -13.65 -14.97 2.46
C PRO A 31 -13.85 -13.46 2.71
N ASP A 32 -13.37 -12.95 3.84
CA ASP A 32 -13.53 -11.55 4.23
C ASP A 32 -12.42 -10.64 3.69
N ILE A 33 -11.34 -11.21 3.15
CA ILE A 33 -10.23 -10.43 2.60
C ILE A 33 -10.54 -10.06 1.15
N MET A 34 -10.76 -8.78 0.93
CA MET A 34 -10.99 -8.26 -0.41
C MET A 34 -9.68 -8.23 -1.22
N PRO A 35 -9.67 -8.65 -2.51
CA PRO A 35 -8.47 -8.61 -3.34
C PRO A 35 -7.74 -7.25 -3.39
N PRO A 36 -8.43 -6.08 -3.40
CA PRO A 36 -7.74 -4.78 -3.34
C PRO A 36 -6.89 -4.58 -2.07
N MET A 37 -7.24 -5.22 -0.94
CA MET A 37 -6.44 -5.17 0.28
C MET A 37 -5.14 -5.97 0.13
N LEU A 38 -5.21 -7.12 -0.54
CA LEU A 38 -4.02 -7.90 -0.88
C LEU A 38 -3.09 -7.12 -1.82
N CYS A 39 -3.65 -6.46 -2.85
CA CYS A 39 -2.88 -5.63 -3.77
C CYS A 39 -2.26 -4.41 -3.06
N PHE A 40 -2.97 -3.80 -2.12
CA PHE A 40 -2.42 -2.71 -1.30
C PHE A 40 -1.19 -3.18 -0.51
N HIS A 41 -1.27 -4.33 0.18
CA HIS A 41 -0.10 -4.90 0.85
C HIS A 41 1.00 -5.35 -0.11
N ALA A 42 0.66 -5.80 -1.31
CA ALA A 42 1.65 -6.12 -2.34
C ALA A 42 2.40 -4.87 -2.82
N GLN A 43 1.71 -3.75 -3.02
CA GLN A 43 2.34 -2.49 -3.44
C GLN A 43 3.40 -2.01 -2.45
N GLN A 44 3.23 -2.32 -1.15
CA GLN A 44 4.21 -2.00 -0.11
C GLN A 44 5.58 -2.68 -0.31
N ALA A 45 5.76 -3.48 -1.37
CA ALA A 45 7.06 -3.77 -1.97
C ALA A 45 7.95 -2.52 -2.15
N GLU A 46 7.38 -1.32 -2.27
CA GLU A 46 8.13 -0.06 -2.26
C GLU A 46 9.08 0.06 -1.06
N LYS A 47 8.71 -0.49 0.10
CA LYS A 47 9.54 -0.45 1.30
C LYS A 47 10.83 -1.24 1.13
N ALA A 48 10.77 -2.38 0.43
CA ALA A 48 11.96 -3.17 0.14
C ALA A 48 12.89 -2.43 -0.84
N LEU A 49 12.33 -1.79 -1.87
CA LEU A 49 13.09 -0.98 -2.82
C LEU A 49 13.77 0.21 -2.13
N LYS A 50 13.04 0.93 -1.27
CA LYS A 50 13.57 2.03 -0.46
C LYS A 50 14.68 1.55 0.49
N ALA A 51 14.54 0.36 1.08
CA ALA A 51 15.60 -0.23 1.90
C ALA A 51 16.89 -0.49 1.11
N VAL A 52 16.79 -0.97 -0.14
CA VAL A 52 17.95 -1.16 -1.03
C VAL A 52 18.63 0.17 -1.34
N LEU A 53 17.85 1.21 -1.65
CA LEU A 53 18.37 2.55 -1.92
C LEU A 53 19.06 3.15 -0.67
N LEU A 54 18.46 3.00 0.52
CA LEU A 54 19.05 3.42 1.79
C LEU A 54 20.35 2.69 2.10
N ALA A 55 20.39 1.36 1.91
CA ALA A 55 21.61 0.58 2.10
C ALA A 55 22.73 1.00 1.14
N GLY A 56 22.36 1.51 -0.03
CA GLY A 56 23.29 2.12 -0.99
C GLY A 56 23.66 3.57 -0.70
N ASN A 57 23.16 4.22 0.37
CA ASN A 57 23.28 5.67 0.57
C ASN A 57 22.80 6.48 -0.65
N THR A 58 21.67 6.08 -1.24
CA THR A 58 21.03 6.78 -2.36
C THR A 58 19.75 7.43 -1.89
N ASP A 59 19.65 8.73 -2.09
CA ASP A 59 18.41 9.45 -1.84
C ASP A 59 17.34 9.04 -2.86
N PHE A 60 16.09 9.01 -2.40
CA PHE A 60 14.93 8.73 -3.23
C PHE A 60 13.84 9.77 -2.98
N PRO A 61 13.06 10.13 -4.01
CA PRO A 61 11.94 11.05 -3.84
C PRO A 61 10.84 10.42 -2.98
N ASN A 62 10.06 11.26 -2.29
CA ASN A 62 8.84 10.81 -1.61
C ASN A 62 7.76 10.47 -2.64
N THR A 63 7.86 9.28 -3.22
CA THR A 63 6.95 8.75 -4.24
C THR A 63 6.50 7.33 -3.89
N HIS A 64 5.30 7.01 -4.35
CA HIS A 64 4.73 5.66 -4.35
C HIS A 64 4.83 4.96 -5.71
N ASN A 65 5.44 5.64 -6.69
CA ASN A 65 5.64 5.08 -8.02
C ASN A 65 6.85 4.15 -8.01
N LEU A 66 6.58 2.85 -8.17
CA LEU A 66 7.61 1.80 -8.15
C LEU A 66 8.58 1.92 -9.33
N ARG A 67 8.15 2.42 -10.50
CA ARG A 67 9.03 2.65 -11.65
C ARG A 67 10.15 3.62 -11.31
N ILE A 68 9.82 4.73 -10.65
CA ILE A 68 10.81 5.75 -10.26
C ILE A 68 11.86 5.16 -9.30
N LEU A 69 11.44 4.30 -8.37
CA LEU A 69 12.35 3.64 -7.43
C LEU A 69 13.25 2.62 -8.14
N LEU A 70 12.69 1.82 -9.05
CA LEU A 70 13.45 0.85 -9.84
C LEU A 70 14.46 1.54 -10.76
N ASP A 71 14.09 2.62 -11.45
CA ASP A 71 15.02 3.38 -12.30
C ASP A 71 16.24 3.89 -11.51
N ARG A 72 16.06 4.22 -10.23
CA ARG A 72 17.17 4.60 -9.34
C ARG A 72 18.05 3.42 -8.96
N ILE A 73 17.46 2.26 -8.70
CA ILE A 73 18.21 1.02 -8.41
C ILE A 73 18.98 0.55 -9.66
N ALA A 74 18.37 0.63 -10.84
CA ALA A 74 18.93 0.21 -12.13
C ALA A 74 20.23 0.96 -12.47
N SER A 75 20.42 2.17 -11.93
CA SER A 75 21.68 2.91 -12.06
C SER A 75 22.88 2.25 -11.34
N ARG A 76 22.63 1.22 -10.52
CA ARG A 76 23.63 0.58 -9.66
C ARG A 76 23.63 -0.94 -9.73
N ILE A 77 22.46 -1.56 -9.84
CA ILE A 77 22.28 -3.01 -9.82
C ILE A 77 21.34 -3.37 -10.97
N GLU A 78 21.69 -4.44 -11.70
CA GLU A 78 20.81 -4.99 -12.72
C GLU A 78 19.52 -5.52 -12.08
N ILE A 79 18.38 -5.10 -12.63
CA ILE A 79 17.06 -5.45 -12.09
C ILE A 79 16.53 -6.65 -12.88
N PRO A 80 16.20 -7.77 -12.20
CA PRO A 80 15.56 -8.90 -12.87
C PRO A 80 14.21 -8.50 -13.47
N PRO A 81 13.84 -9.03 -14.65
CA PRO A 81 12.58 -8.68 -15.31
C PRO A 81 11.34 -8.97 -14.45
N GLU A 82 11.40 -9.97 -13.58
CA GLU A 82 10.32 -10.31 -12.64
C GLU A 82 10.05 -9.18 -11.64
N ILE A 83 11.06 -8.37 -11.33
CA ILE A 83 10.92 -7.21 -10.44
C ILE A 83 10.33 -6.01 -11.20
N GLU A 84 10.51 -5.91 -12.52
CA GLU A 84 9.87 -4.87 -13.31
C GLU A 84 8.34 -5.00 -13.33
N GLU A 85 7.81 -6.22 -13.24
CA GLU A 85 6.36 -6.48 -13.14
C GLU A 85 5.74 -5.84 -11.90
N ALA A 86 6.52 -5.62 -10.83
CA ALA A 86 6.06 -4.92 -9.64
C ALA A 86 5.53 -3.52 -9.95
N THR A 87 5.92 -2.91 -11.07
CA THR A 87 5.46 -1.58 -11.48
C THR A 87 3.95 -1.51 -11.70
N LEU A 88 3.30 -2.63 -12.03
CA LEU A 88 1.84 -2.78 -12.12
C LEU A 88 1.14 -2.54 -10.78
N LEU A 89 1.84 -2.69 -9.66
CA LEU A 89 1.29 -2.46 -8.33
C LEU A 89 1.11 -0.98 -8.00
N THR A 90 1.69 -0.07 -8.79
CA THR A 90 1.61 1.39 -8.55
C THR A 90 0.16 1.88 -8.45
N ASP A 91 -0.76 1.27 -9.21
CA ASP A 91 -2.18 1.61 -9.19
C ASP A 91 -2.89 1.26 -7.88
N TYR A 92 -2.25 0.43 -7.05
CA TYR A 92 -2.76 -0.03 -5.75
C TYR A 92 -2.07 0.65 -4.57
N ALA A 93 -1.26 1.69 -4.80
CA ALA A 93 -0.56 2.45 -3.75
C ALA A 93 -1.52 3.14 -2.76
N VAL A 94 -2.75 3.40 -3.20
CA VAL A 94 -3.82 3.89 -2.36
C VAL A 94 -4.90 2.81 -2.34
N PRO A 95 -5.51 2.49 -1.17
CA PRO A 95 -6.67 1.62 -1.12
C PRO A 95 -7.68 2.16 -2.13
N SER A 96 -8.00 1.34 -3.13
CA SER A 96 -8.76 1.80 -4.29
C SER A 96 -10.07 2.43 -3.82
N ASN A 97 -10.12 3.77 -3.82
CA ASN A 97 -11.22 4.54 -3.26
C ASN A 97 -12.45 4.54 -4.17
N ARG A 98 -12.54 3.55 -5.07
CA ARG A 98 -13.61 3.39 -6.06
C ARG A 98 -14.97 3.31 -5.37
N LEU A 99 -15.02 2.84 -4.12
CA LEU A 99 -16.20 2.88 -3.29
C LEU A 99 -16.55 4.31 -2.86
N TYR A 100 -15.64 5.10 -2.29
CA TYR A 100 -15.96 6.50 -1.95
C TYR A 100 -16.27 7.35 -3.17
N GLN A 101 -15.62 7.16 -4.32
CA GLN A 101 -15.97 7.86 -5.57
C GLN A 101 -17.46 7.68 -5.92
N LYS A 102 -18.02 6.50 -5.65
CA LYS A 102 -19.45 6.20 -5.83
C LYS A 102 -20.34 6.90 -4.78
N TYR A 103 -19.85 7.15 -3.57
CA TYR A 103 -20.59 7.81 -2.49
C TYR A 103 -20.31 9.32 -2.38
N SER A 104 -19.28 9.86 -3.06
CA SER A 104 -18.91 11.27 -3.09
C SER A 104 -19.51 12.02 -4.27
N GLY A 105 -20.31 11.34 -5.11
CA GLY A 105 -20.92 11.87 -6.33
C GLY A 105 -22.41 12.23 -6.22
N GLU A 106 -23.09 11.89 -5.14
CA GLU A 106 -24.47 12.34 -4.90
C GLU A 106 -24.42 13.52 -3.94
N PRO A 107 -24.83 14.76 -4.32
CA PRO A 107 -25.27 15.69 -3.31
C PRO A 107 -26.43 14.99 -2.61
N HIS A 108 -26.32 14.80 -1.29
CA HIS A 108 -27.47 14.40 -0.49
C HIS A 108 -28.62 15.35 -0.84
N GLY A 109 -29.54 14.87 -1.68
CA GLY A 109 -30.82 15.53 -1.92
C GLY A 109 -31.39 15.80 -0.54
N SER A 110 -31.78 17.05 -0.33
CA SER A 110 -32.36 17.57 0.89
C SER A 110 -33.10 16.46 1.63
N VAL A 111 -32.60 16.09 2.80
CA VAL A 111 -33.35 15.24 3.72
C VAL A 111 -34.58 16.07 4.10
N GLU A 112 -35.68 15.90 3.37
CA GLU A 112 -36.97 16.31 3.88
C GLU A 112 -37.17 15.51 5.16
N CYS A 113 -37.25 16.25 6.26
CA CYS A 113 -37.57 15.73 7.58
C CYS A 113 -38.96 15.09 7.49
N GLY A 114 -39.02 13.80 7.20
CA GLY A 114 -40.23 13.01 7.26
C GLY A 114 -40.81 13.01 8.69
N PRO A 115 -42.13 12.86 8.85
CA PRO A 115 -42.80 13.14 10.10
C PRO A 115 -42.29 12.23 11.23
N THR A 116 -42.01 12.85 12.38
CA THR A 116 -41.65 12.18 13.64
C THR A 116 -42.51 10.95 13.90
N PRO A 117 -41.92 9.80 14.27
CA PRO A 117 -42.70 8.60 14.62
C PRO A 117 -43.57 8.86 15.86
N PRO A 118 -44.74 8.21 15.98
CA PRO A 118 -45.63 8.43 17.10
C PRO A 118 -45.05 7.87 18.40
N ASP A 119 -45.21 8.67 19.46
CA ASP A 119 -44.80 8.37 20.82
C ASP A 119 -45.64 7.20 21.36
N PHE A 120 -45.03 6.04 21.57
CA PHE A 120 -45.69 4.90 22.20
C PHE A 120 -45.52 5.00 23.71
N ARG A 121 -46.58 5.50 24.38
CA ARG A 121 -46.76 5.41 25.84
C ARG A 121 -47.72 4.29 26.19
#